data_AF-A0A7K1SC11-F1
#
_entry.id   AF-A0A7K1SC11-F1
#
_cell.length_a   1.000
_cell.length_b   1.000
_cell.length_c   1.000
_cell.angle_alpha   90.00
_cell.angle_beta   90.00
_cell.angle_gamma   90.00
#
_symmetry.space_group_name_H-M   'P 1'
#
loop_
_entity.id
_entity.type
_entity.pdbx_description
1 polymer ?
#
loop_
_entity_poly.entity_id
_entity_poly.type
_entity_poly.pdbx_seq_one_letter_code
_entity_poly.pdbx_strand_id
1 'polypeptide(L)' 'MIRPNFDELLDFYGAGMVSQSIQPYSHWSNSKNLRNCINLAMNGAKNGNESSLKTLHLIKDLFMAQA' A
#
# COMPACT_ATOMS: atom_id res chain seq x y z
N MET A 1 -4.03 -1.43 21.16
CA MET A 1 -5.05 -0.74 20.31
C MET A 1 -4.76 -1.12 18.87
N ILE A 2 -5.63 -1.92 18.29
CA ILE A 2 -5.58 -2.27 16.87
C ILE A 2 -6.10 -1.04 16.11
N ARG A 3 -5.28 -0.49 15.21
CA ARG A 3 -5.66 0.69 14.40
C ARG A 3 -6.50 0.16 13.22
N PRO A 4 -7.83 0.35 13.21
CA PRO A 4 -8.70 -0.23 12.16
C PRO A 4 -8.28 0.19 10.75
N ASN A 5 -7.62 1.35 10.66
CA ASN A 5 -7.13 1.93 9.42
C ASN A 5 -5.84 1.28 8.88
N PHE A 6 -5.08 0.56 9.71
CA PHE A 6 -3.85 -0.12 9.29
C PHE A 6 -4.14 -1.55 8.81
N ASP A 7 -5.07 -2.25 9.46
CA ASP A 7 -5.46 -3.61 9.06
C ASP A 7 -6.11 -3.62 7.68
N GLU A 8 -6.95 -2.63 7.37
CA GLU A 8 -7.54 -2.47 6.03
C GLU A 8 -6.46 -2.27 4.94
N LEU A 9 -5.40 -1.51 5.25
CA LEU A 9 -4.25 -1.34 4.35
C LEU A 9 -3.43 -2.62 4.26
N LEU A 10 -3.30 -3.36 5.37
CA LEU A 10 -2.63 -4.66 5.43
C LEU A 10 -3.35 -5.68 4.55
N ASP A 11 -4.67 -5.71 4.55
CA ASP A 11 -5.45 -6.57 3.67
C ASP A 11 -5.31 -6.14 2.21
N PHE A 12 -5.39 -4.83 1.92
CA PHE A 12 -5.23 -4.31 0.57
C PHE A 12 -3.86 -4.61 -0.04
N TYR A 13 -2.78 -4.29 0.68
CA TYR A 13 -1.41 -4.52 0.21
C TYR A 13 -0.96 -5.97 0.36
N GLY A 14 -1.42 -6.68 1.40
CA GLY A 14 -1.07 -8.07 1.70
C GLY A 14 -1.76 -9.07 0.78
N ALA A 15 -3.04 -8.88 0.45
CA ALA A 15 -3.74 -9.70 -0.52
C ALA A 15 -3.43 -9.29 -1.98
N GLY A 16 -3.23 -7.99 -2.22
CA GLY A 16 -3.06 -7.42 -3.56
C GLY A 16 -1.65 -7.44 -4.13
N MET A 17 -0.58 -7.34 -3.31
CA MET A 17 0.81 -7.39 -3.84
C MET A 17 1.40 -8.79 -3.95
N VAL A 18 0.87 -9.78 -3.22
CA VAL A 18 1.40 -11.15 -3.20
C VAL A 18 0.88 -11.98 -4.38
N SER A 19 -0.36 -11.74 -4.83
CA SER A 19 -0.85 -12.28 -6.08
C SER A 19 -0.37 -11.40 -7.23
N GLN A 20 0.63 -11.87 -7.98
CA GLN A 20 1.22 -11.26 -9.19
C GLN A 20 0.21 -11.05 -10.36
N SER A 21 -1.08 -10.95 -10.09
CA SER A 21 -2.16 -11.12 -11.08
C SER A 21 -3.29 -10.09 -11.00
N ILE A 22 -3.24 -9.09 -10.10
CA ILE A 22 -4.27 -8.03 -10.13
C ILE A 22 -3.85 -6.93 -11.10
N GLN A 23 -4.06 -7.26 -12.38
CA GLN A 23 -4.20 -6.38 -13.53
C GLN A 23 -2.97 -5.56 -13.97
N PRO A 24 -2.83 -5.27 -15.28
CA PRO A 24 -1.70 -4.53 -15.83
C PRO A 24 -1.87 -3.03 -15.55
N TYR A 25 -2.02 -2.62 -14.29
CA TYR A 25 -2.15 -1.21 -13.95
C TYR A 25 -0.78 -0.54 -14.02
N SER A 26 -0.41 -0.16 -15.24
CA SER A 26 0.70 0.70 -15.64
C SER A 26 2.10 0.25 -15.22
N HIS A 27 3.13 0.74 -15.94
CA HIS A 27 4.55 0.53 -15.61
C HIS A 27 4.91 0.91 -14.15
N TRP A 28 4.05 1.66 -13.46
CA TRP A 28 4.29 2.20 -12.12
C TRP A 28 4.02 1.20 -11.00
N SER A 29 2.93 0.42 -11.06
CA SER A 29 2.61 -0.59 -10.03
C SER A 29 3.69 -1.68 -9.93
N ASN A 30 4.36 -1.94 -11.05
CA ASN A 30 5.44 -2.92 -11.15
C ASN A 30 6.84 -2.32 -10.87
N SER A 31 6.93 -1.03 -10.56
CA SER A 31 8.20 -0.38 -10.22
C SER A 31 8.75 -0.91 -8.89
N LYS A 32 10.02 -1.31 -8.88
CA LYS A 32 10.73 -1.71 -7.65
C LYS A 32 10.75 -0.57 -6.62
N ASN A 33 10.75 0.69 -7.09
CA ASN A 33 10.77 1.86 -6.21
C ASN A 33 9.44 2.02 -5.46
N LEU A 34 8.30 1.88 -6.14
CA LEU A 34 6.99 2.01 -5.51
C LEU A 34 6.75 0.89 -4.48
N ARG A 35 7.13 -0.35 -4.81
CA ARG A 35 7.10 -1.47 -3.85
C ARG A 35 7.95 -1.20 -2.61
N ASN A 36 9.15 -0.66 -2.79
CA ASN A 36 10.00 -0.29 -1.66
C ASN A 36 9.38 0.83 -0.82
N CYS A 37 8.79 1.85 -1.45
CA CYS A 37 8.07 2.92 -0.75
C CYS A 37 6.90 2.38 0.08
N ILE A 38 6.09 1.46 -0.48
CA ILE A 38 5.00 0.81 0.24
C ILE A 38 5.54 0.02 1.43
N ASN A 39 6.57 -0.80 1.24
CA ASN A 39 7.17 -1.59 2.34
C ASN A 39 7.71 -0.70 3.48
N LEU A 40 8.42 0.38 3.13
CA LEU A 40 8.92 1.35 4.12
C LEU A 40 7.78 2.05 4.86
N ALA A 41 6.72 2.43 4.15
CA ALA A 41 5.54 3.04 4.74
C ALA A 41 4.76 2.04 5.63
N MET A 42 4.62 0.78 5.22
CA MET A 42 4.02 -0.27 6.05
C MET A 42 4.79 -0.47 7.35
N ASN A 43 6.13 -0.51 7.30
CA ASN A 43 6.98 -0.59 8.49
C ASN A 43 6.83 0.64 9.40
N GLY A 44 6.78 1.85 8.81
CA GLY A 44 6.54 3.08 9.56
C GLY A 44 5.17 3.07 10.24
N ALA A 45 4.12 2.73 9.50
CA ALA A 45 2.74 2.70 10.01
C ALA A 45 2.56 1.64 11.10
N LYS A 46 3.21 0.47 10.98
CA LYS A 46 3.26 -0.57 12.03
C LYS A 46 3.85 -0.05 13.35
N ASN A 47 4.84 0.83 13.27
CA ASN A 47 5.45 1.50 14.42
C ASN A 47 4.66 2.73 14.89
N GLY A 48 3.47 2.97 14.33
CA GLY A 48 2.58 4.06 14.73
C GLY A 48 2.80 5.37 13.98
N ASN A 49 3.66 5.42 12.96
CA ASN A 49 3.89 6.63 12.16
C ASN A 49 2.66 6.99 11.31
N GLU A 50 2.01 8.09 11.66
CA GLU A 50 0.80 8.57 10.98
C GLU A 50 1.06 9.07 9.57
N SER A 51 2.23 9.67 9.30
CA SER A 51 2.60 10.12 7.95
C SER A 51 2.73 8.93 7.02
N SER A 52 3.33 7.83 7.50
CA SER A 52 3.40 6.59 6.73
C SER A 52 2.01 6.00 6.44
N LEU A 53 1.09 6.08 7.40
CA LEU A 53 -0.30 5.65 7.21
C LEU A 53 -1.00 6.50 6.13
N LYS A 54 -0.82 7.83 6.15
CA LYS A 54 -1.36 8.74 5.12
C LYS A 54 -0.78 8.45 3.74
N THR A 55 0.52 8.16 3.65
CA THR A 55 1.17 7.78 2.39
C THR A 55 0.56 6.52 1.80
N LEU A 56 0.27 5.52 2.63
CA LEU A 56 -0.38 4.30 2.19
C LEU A 56 -1.79 4.57 1.66
N HIS A 57 -2.59 5.37 2.36
CA HIS A 57 -3.92 5.79 1.85
C HIS A 57 -3.83 6.49 0.50
N LEU A 58 -2.91 7.45 0.35
CA LEU A 58 -2.71 8.16 -0.92
C LEU A 58 -2.37 7.19 -2.06
N ILE A 59 -1.48 6.23 -1.81
CA ILE A 59 -1.09 5.23 -2.83
C ILE A 59 -2.29 4.34 -3.19
N LYS A 60 -3.10 3.92 -2.22
CA LYS A 60 -4.33 3.16 -2.45
C LYS A 60 -5.32 3.94 -3.32
N ASP A 61 -5.58 5.20 -2.99
CA ASP A 61 -6.48 6.07 -3.76
C ASP A 61 -6.01 6.24 -5.21
N LEU A 62 -4.69 6.41 -5.42
CA LEU A 62 -4.10 6.51 -6.75
C LEU A 62 -4.24 5.21 -7.56
N PHE A 63 -4.22 4.04 -6.92
CA PHE A 63 -4.49 2.77 -7.59
C PHE A 63 -5.98 2.62 -7.95
N MET A 64 -6.89 2.98 -7.05
CA MET A 64 -8.33 2.92 -7.30
C MET A 64 -8.79 3.92 -8.38
N ALA A 65 -8.17 5.10 -8.46
CA ALA A 65 -8.49 6.10 -9.48
C ALA A 65 -8.03 5.70 -10.90
N GLN A 66 -7.13 4.72 -11.02
CA GLN A 66 -6.67 4.17 -12.29
C GLN A 66 -7.46 2.91 -12.72
N ALA A 67 -8.35 2.40 -11.87
CA ALA A 67 -9.10 1.16 -12.07
C ALA A 67 -10.44 1.39 -12.78
#